data_AF-A0AAE1TMJ9-F1
#
_entry.id   AF-A0AAE1TMJ9-F1
#
_cell.length_a   1.000
_cell.length_b   1.000
_cell.length_c   1.000
_cell.angle_alpha   90.00
_cell.angle_beta   90.00
_cell.angle_gamma   90.00
#
_symmetry.space_group_name_H-M   'P 1'
#
loop_
_entity.id
_entity.type
_entity.pdbx_description
1 polymer ?
#
loop_
_entity_poly.entity_id
_entity_poly.type
_entity_poly.pdbx_seq_one_letter_code
_entity_poly.pdbx_strand_id
1 'polypeptide(L)'
;MVPIKTISDLISDLGLRVPCVEEAALLSNWTTLYLAEFSYASPDDIRVGNQKWIGSYHESDLQFVFGLPFLGLVNTLRAPLDRSVAAALMRLLVSFAKHGVPEVGGGVEWPAYEQTHPVHLQISANITLGYNLVKKRLCFWKSLLLIHPLHTPVRIHPLHTPVSIHSVRTAVVVGCILHLQEWVVKDFEIEEKEEIKKGGTER
;
A
#
# COMPACT_ATOMS: atom_id res chain seq x y z
N MET A 1 17.30 -14.59 -24.32
CA MET A 1 17.09 -13.27 -23.69
C MET A 1 15.95 -13.42 -22.69
N VAL A 2 16.12 -12.97 -21.44
CA VAL A 2 15.06 -13.07 -20.42
C VAL A 2 14.01 -11.98 -20.68
N PRO A 3 12.70 -12.28 -20.62
CA PRO A 3 11.66 -11.27 -20.81
C PRO A 3 11.73 -10.16 -19.75
N ILE A 4 11.54 -8.90 -20.15
CA ILE A 4 11.57 -7.75 -19.22
C ILE A 4 10.55 -7.89 -18.08
N LYS A 5 9.38 -8.46 -18.37
CA LYS A 5 8.37 -8.76 -17.36
C LYS A 5 8.88 -9.71 -16.29
N THR A 6 9.68 -10.71 -16.64
CA THR A 6 10.26 -11.65 -15.67
C THR A 6 11.21 -10.94 -14.72
N ILE A 7 12.03 -10.00 -15.23
CA ILE A 7 12.95 -9.20 -14.42
C ILE A 7 12.15 -8.26 -13.50
N SER A 8 11.13 -7.59 -14.03
CA SER A 8 10.25 -6.72 -13.24
C SER A 8 9.55 -7.50 -12.14
N ASP A 9 8.98 -8.66 -12.46
CA ASP A 9 8.32 -9.52 -11.48
C ASP A 9 9.30 -9.98 -10.38
N LEU A 10 10.54 -10.32 -10.74
CA LEU A 10 11.60 -10.72 -9.81
C LEU A 10 11.92 -9.60 -8.80
N ILE A 11 12.14 -8.39 -9.30
CA ILE A 11 12.46 -7.21 -8.47
C ILE A 11 11.26 -6.85 -7.60
N SER A 12 10.04 -6.86 -8.14
CA SER A 12 8.81 -6.57 -7.40
C SER A 12 8.53 -7.60 -6.29
N ASP A 13 8.80 -8.89 -6.54
CA ASP A 13 8.63 -9.92 -5.53
C ASP A 13 9.56 -9.69 -4.34
N LEU A 14 10.85 -9.48 -4.60
CA LEU A 14 11.87 -9.28 -3.57
C LEU A 14 11.74 -7.94 -2.84
N GLY A 15 11.46 -6.88 -3.58
CA GLY A 15 11.45 -5.51 -3.04
C GLY A 15 10.20 -5.16 -2.26
N LEU A 16 9.06 -5.81 -2.55
CA LEU A 16 7.79 -5.42 -1.94
C LEU A 16 6.85 -6.60 -1.68
N ARG A 17 6.51 -7.39 -2.70
CA ARG A 17 5.34 -8.29 -2.59
C ARG A 17 5.54 -9.40 -1.56
N VAL A 18 6.70 -10.06 -1.56
CA VAL A 18 6.98 -11.14 -0.60
C VAL A 18 7.10 -10.60 0.82
N PRO A 19 7.96 -9.60 1.10
CA PRO A 19 8.04 -9.01 2.44
C PRO A 19 6.67 -8.53 2.98
N CYS A 20 5.87 -7.84 2.17
CA CYS A 20 4.56 -7.36 2.60
C CYS A 20 3.58 -8.49 2.97
N VAL A 21 3.57 -9.60 2.22
CA VAL A 21 2.69 -10.74 2.56
C VAL A 21 3.17 -11.46 3.82
N GLU A 22 4.48 -11.56 4.04
CA GLU A 22 5.02 -12.11 5.28
C GLU A 22 4.71 -11.24 6.49
N GLU A 23 4.92 -9.92 6.36
CA GLU A 23 4.57 -8.95 7.39
C GLU A 23 3.07 -8.98 7.69
N ALA A 24 2.22 -9.02 6.67
CA ALA A 24 0.77 -9.13 6.85
C ALA A 24 0.38 -10.39 7.64
N ALA A 25 1.01 -11.53 7.33
CA ALA A 25 0.79 -12.78 8.05
C ALA A 25 1.26 -12.75 9.51
N LEU A 26 2.35 -12.02 9.80
CA LEU A 26 2.82 -11.82 11.16
C LEU A 26 1.84 -10.90 11.92
N LEU A 27 1.57 -9.71 11.37
CA LEU A 27 0.74 -8.69 12.01
C LEU A 27 -0.70 -9.15 12.24
N SER A 28 -1.26 -10.00 11.38
CA SER A 28 -2.62 -10.52 11.53
C SER A 28 -2.85 -11.31 12.83
N ASN A 29 -1.79 -11.78 13.49
CA ASN A 29 -1.90 -12.44 14.80
C ASN A 29 -2.13 -11.48 15.96
N TRP A 30 -1.83 -10.19 15.78
CA TRP A 30 -1.85 -9.18 16.85
C TRP A 30 -2.80 -8.02 16.61
N THR A 31 -3.16 -7.76 15.34
CA THR A 31 -4.09 -6.70 14.98
C THR A 31 -4.99 -7.16 13.84
N THR A 32 -6.20 -6.58 13.78
CA THR A 32 -7.01 -6.64 12.57
C THR A 32 -6.24 -5.98 11.43
N LEU A 33 -6.08 -6.71 10.32
CA LEU A 33 -5.29 -6.28 9.17
C LEU A 33 -6.12 -6.38 7.89
N TYR A 34 -5.93 -5.44 6.98
CA TYR A 34 -6.52 -5.48 5.64
C TYR A 34 -5.40 -5.36 4.61
N LEU A 35 -5.32 -6.33 3.68
CA LEU A 35 -4.27 -6.38 2.66
C LEU A 35 -4.83 -6.02 1.27
N ALA A 36 -4.23 -5.06 0.58
CA ALA A 36 -4.65 -4.66 -0.76
C ALA A 36 -3.49 -4.64 -1.77
N GLU A 37 -3.78 -5.02 -3.01
CA GLU A 37 -2.88 -4.94 -4.16
C GLU A 37 -3.43 -3.91 -5.15
N PHE A 38 -2.67 -2.85 -5.40
CA PHE A 38 -2.96 -1.89 -6.45
C PHE A 38 -2.32 -2.33 -7.77
N SER A 39 -3.11 -2.37 -8.84
CA SER A 39 -2.71 -2.81 -10.18
C SER A 39 -3.35 -2.00 -11.32
N TYR A 40 -4.06 -0.92 -10.99
CA TYR A 40 -4.66 -0.07 -12.00
C TYR A 40 -3.58 0.75 -12.72
N ALA A 41 -3.68 0.82 -14.05
CA ALA A 41 -2.82 1.64 -14.89
C ALA A 41 -3.71 2.51 -15.78
N SER A 42 -3.64 3.82 -15.60
CA SER A 42 -4.39 4.75 -16.44
C SER A 42 -3.85 4.70 -17.88
N PRO A 43 -4.73 4.63 -18.90
CA PRO A 43 -4.30 4.77 -20.29
C PRO A 43 -3.86 6.21 -20.64
N ASP A 44 -4.11 7.18 -19.74
CA ASP A 44 -3.77 8.59 -19.88
C ASP A 44 -2.70 9.04 -18.86
N ASP A 45 -1.94 8.09 -18.27
CA ASP A 45 -0.81 8.44 -17.40
C ASP A 45 0.36 8.96 -18.24
N ILE A 46 0.71 10.24 -18.06
CA ILE A 46 1.82 10.88 -18.78
C ILE A 46 3.19 10.30 -18.41
N ARG A 47 3.34 9.73 -17.21
CA ARG A 47 4.58 9.07 -16.75
C ARG A 47 4.82 7.75 -17.51
N VAL A 48 3.76 7.09 -17.96
CA VAL A 48 3.83 5.86 -18.78
C VAL A 48 3.82 6.19 -20.27
N GLY A 49 3.08 7.23 -20.67
CA GLY A 49 2.93 7.62 -22.07
C GLY A 49 2.47 6.46 -22.95
N ASN A 50 3.22 6.19 -24.02
CA ASN A 50 2.89 5.11 -24.96
C ASN A 50 3.36 3.71 -24.51
N GLN A 51 4.04 3.59 -23.37
CA GLN A 51 4.65 2.33 -22.90
C GLN A 51 3.67 1.48 -22.08
N LYS A 52 2.56 1.08 -22.71
CA LYS A 52 1.45 0.35 -22.03
C LYS A 52 1.84 -0.97 -21.37
N TRP A 53 3.01 -1.53 -21.70
CA TRP A 53 3.54 -2.76 -21.11
C TRP A 53 4.04 -2.59 -19.67
N ILE A 54 4.24 -1.35 -19.19
CA ILE A 54 4.70 -1.06 -17.82
C ILE A 54 3.62 -1.42 -16.79
N GLY A 55 2.35 -1.16 -17.10
CA GLY A 55 1.25 -1.33 -16.15
C GLY A 55 1.36 -0.37 -14.96
N SER A 56 0.88 -0.80 -13.79
CA SER A 56 1.07 -0.07 -12.52
C SER A 56 2.54 -0.14 -12.10
N TYR A 57 3.09 0.98 -11.66
CA TYR A 57 4.48 1.10 -11.21
C TYR A 57 4.53 1.64 -9.77
N HIS A 58 5.74 1.71 -9.22
CA HIS A 58 5.95 2.23 -7.86
C HIS A 58 5.36 3.63 -7.71
N GLU A 59 4.57 3.86 -6.65
CA GLU A 59 3.90 5.13 -6.33
C GLU A 59 2.77 5.54 -7.29
N SER A 60 2.42 4.71 -8.28
CA SER A 60 1.34 5.04 -9.22
C SER A 60 -0.02 5.19 -8.54
N ASP A 61 -0.23 4.51 -7.41
CA ASP A 61 -1.40 4.58 -6.54
C ASP A 61 -1.56 5.94 -5.85
N LEU A 62 -0.46 6.63 -5.51
CA LEU A 62 -0.49 7.93 -4.82
C LEU A 62 -1.30 8.96 -5.61
N GLN A 63 -1.22 8.92 -6.93
CA GLN A 63 -1.98 9.82 -7.81
C GLN A 63 -3.50 9.70 -7.59
N PHE A 64 -3.97 8.50 -7.28
CA PHE A 64 -5.38 8.21 -7.02
C PHE A 64 -5.76 8.46 -5.56
N VAL A 65 -4.85 8.14 -4.62
CA VAL A 65 -5.02 8.43 -3.19
C VAL A 65 -5.23 9.92 -2.96
N PHE A 66 -4.45 10.78 -3.63
CA PHE A 66 -4.53 12.23 -3.49
C PHE A 66 -5.53 12.89 -4.46
N GLY A 67 -6.33 12.10 -5.18
CA GLY A 67 -7.44 12.62 -5.97
C GLY A 67 -7.04 13.43 -7.21
N LEU A 68 -5.85 13.22 -7.80
CA LEU A 68 -5.41 13.93 -9.01
C LEU A 68 -6.45 13.90 -10.16
N PRO A 69 -7.18 12.80 -10.43
CA PRO A 69 -8.23 12.77 -11.46
C PRO A 69 -9.37 13.79 -11.27
N PHE A 70 -9.50 14.38 -10.07
CA PHE A 70 -10.49 15.41 -9.75
C PHE A 70 -9.98 16.85 -9.92
N LEU A 71 -8.67 17.05 -10.09
CA LEU A 71 -8.05 18.38 -10.18
C LEU A 71 -8.23 19.07 -11.54
N GLY A 72 -8.88 18.43 -12.51
CA GLY A 72 -9.09 19.02 -13.85
C GLY A 72 -7.80 19.16 -14.67
N LEU A 73 -6.84 18.25 -14.47
CA LEU A 73 -5.58 18.23 -15.20
C LEU A 73 -5.82 18.09 -16.71
N VAL A 74 -5.03 18.83 -17.51
CA VAL A 74 -5.21 18.89 -18.97
C VAL A 74 -4.46 17.80 -19.72
N ASN A 75 -3.45 17.20 -19.10
CA ASN A 75 -2.47 16.34 -19.76
C ASN A 75 -2.37 14.92 -19.19
N THR A 76 -3.11 14.56 -18.14
CA THR A 76 -3.02 13.22 -17.55
C THR A 76 -4.24 12.84 -16.71
N LEU A 77 -4.46 11.54 -16.54
CA LEU A 77 -5.47 10.95 -15.65
C LEU A 77 -6.91 11.41 -15.95
N ARG A 78 -7.22 11.59 -17.25
CA ARG A 78 -8.54 12.04 -17.73
C ARG A 78 -9.42 10.91 -18.22
N ALA A 79 -8.97 9.65 -18.15
CA ALA A 79 -9.77 8.53 -18.59
C ALA A 79 -11.04 8.40 -17.71
N PRO A 80 -12.18 7.96 -18.25
CA PRO A 80 -13.43 7.85 -17.49
C PRO A 80 -13.29 7.04 -16.19
N LEU A 81 -12.40 6.07 -16.18
CA LEU A 81 -12.15 5.16 -15.07
C LEU A 81 -11.20 5.73 -14.00
N ASP A 82 -10.42 6.76 -14.32
CA ASP A 82 -9.45 7.33 -13.37
C ASP A 82 -10.17 7.92 -12.14
N ARG A 83 -11.27 8.63 -12.37
CA ARG A 83 -12.09 9.22 -11.30
C ARG A 83 -12.78 8.17 -10.45
N SER A 84 -13.30 7.09 -11.03
CA SER A 84 -13.97 6.06 -10.25
C SER A 84 -12.97 5.24 -9.42
N VAL A 85 -11.79 4.95 -9.95
CA VAL A 85 -10.70 4.30 -9.19
C VAL A 85 -10.23 5.21 -8.04
N ALA A 86 -10.00 6.50 -8.29
CA ALA A 86 -9.64 7.45 -7.25
C ALA A 86 -10.74 7.60 -6.18
N ALA A 87 -12.01 7.70 -6.58
CA ALA A 87 -13.13 7.77 -5.64
C ALA A 87 -13.19 6.53 -4.73
N ALA A 88 -13.01 5.34 -5.30
CA ALA A 88 -13.05 4.10 -4.54
C ALA A 88 -11.87 4.00 -3.56
N LEU A 89 -10.66 4.35 -4.00
CA LEU A 89 -9.46 4.33 -3.14
C LEU A 89 -9.55 5.35 -2.00
N MET A 90 -9.98 6.58 -2.29
CA MET A 90 -10.21 7.60 -1.26
C MET A 90 -11.31 7.17 -0.28
N ARG A 91 -12.42 6.60 -0.77
CA ARG A 91 -13.49 6.09 0.11
C ARG A 91 -12.96 5.01 1.06
N LEU A 92 -12.21 4.05 0.52
CA LEU A 92 -11.58 2.97 1.27
C LEU A 92 -10.69 3.53 2.38
N LEU A 93 -9.80 4.46 2.05
CA LEU A 93 -8.87 5.04 3.03
C LEU A 93 -9.58 5.92 4.06
N VAL A 94 -10.56 6.73 3.66
CA VAL A 94 -11.32 7.60 4.57
C VAL A 94 -12.17 6.78 5.55
N SER A 95 -12.86 5.73 5.07
CA SER A 95 -13.65 4.86 5.94
C SER A 95 -12.78 4.10 6.94
N PHE A 96 -11.62 3.59 6.49
CA PHE A 96 -10.64 3.01 7.38
C PHE A 96 -10.14 4.02 8.42
N ALA A 97 -9.75 5.23 8.02
CA ALA A 97 -9.28 6.26 8.94
C ALA A 97 -10.33 6.65 9.99
N LYS A 98 -11.62 6.67 9.59
CA LYS A 98 -12.73 7.03 10.49
C LYS A 98 -13.14 5.91 11.45
N HIS A 99 -13.14 4.66 10.99
CA HIS A 99 -13.81 3.57 11.71
C HIS A 99 -12.92 2.36 12.01
N GLY A 100 -11.70 2.33 11.45
CA GLY A 100 -10.85 1.14 11.45
C GLY A 100 -11.36 0.02 10.53
N VAL A 101 -12.42 0.24 9.74
CA VAL A 101 -12.97 -0.76 8.82
C VAL A 101 -13.12 -0.12 7.44
N PRO A 102 -12.44 -0.64 6.40
CA PRO A 102 -12.51 -0.09 5.06
C PRO A 102 -13.83 -0.42 4.36
N GLU A 103 -14.40 0.57 3.70
CA GLU A 103 -15.54 0.44 2.80
C GLU A 103 -15.08 0.48 1.34
N VAL A 104 -15.29 -0.62 0.61
CA VAL A 104 -14.93 -0.72 -0.81
C VAL A 104 -16.02 -0.11 -1.73
N GLY A 105 -17.26 -0.06 -1.25
CA GLY A 105 -18.43 0.30 -2.06
C GLY A 105 -18.87 -0.86 -2.99
N GLY A 106 -19.98 -0.67 -3.69
CA GLY A 106 -20.47 -1.66 -4.67
C GLY A 106 -20.90 -3.01 -4.10
N GLY A 107 -21.16 -3.09 -2.79
CA GLY A 107 -21.57 -4.34 -2.12
C GLY A 107 -20.44 -5.35 -1.92
N VAL A 108 -19.19 -4.99 -2.18
CA VAL A 108 -18.03 -5.85 -1.91
C VAL A 108 -17.73 -5.83 -0.41
N GLU A 109 -17.96 -6.95 0.26
CA GLU A 109 -17.47 -7.15 1.62
C GLU A 109 -15.99 -7.55 1.56
N TRP A 110 -15.14 -6.77 2.22
CA TRP A 110 -13.71 -7.05 2.32
C TRP A 110 -13.39 -7.50 3.74
N PRO A 111 -13.27 -8.82 3.98
CA PRO A 111 -12.92 -9.33 5.30
C PRO A 111 -11.47 -8.99 5.66
N ALA A 112 -11.20 -8.96 6.97
CA ALA A 112 -9.84 -8.84 7.47
C ALA A 112 -8.98 -10.01 6.97
N TYR A 113 -7.70 -9.73 6.76
CA TYR A 113 -6.70 -10.71 6.37
C TYR A 113 -6.48 -11.72 7.50
N GLU A 114 -6.51 -13.00 7.15
CA GLU A 114 -6.12 -14.09 8.04
C GLU A 114 -5.09 -14.99 7.34
N GLN A 115 -4.09 -15.47 8.09
CA GLN A 115 -3.09 -16.37 7.52
C GLN A 115 -3.68 -17.68 6.99
N THR A 116 -4.73 -18.19 7.65
CA THR A 116 -5.51 -19.38 7.28
C THR A 116 -6.39 -19.13 6.04
N HIS A 117 -6.84 -17.90 5.85
CA HIS A 117 -7.67 -17.47 4.72
C HIS A 117 -7.13 -16.16 4.11
N PRO A 118 -5.99 -16.23 3.39
CA PRO A 118 -5.24 -15.04 2.97
C PRO A 118 -5.94 -14.32 1.81
N VAL A 119 -6.91 -13.50 2.17
CA VAL A 119 -7.71 -12.65 1.30
C VAL A 119 -7.05 -11.29 1.13
N HIS A 120 -7.13 -10.70 -0.06
CA HIS A 120 -6.71 -9.33 -0.30
C HIS A 120 -7.68 -8.64 -1.25
N LEU A 121 -7.73 -7.32 -1.18
CA LEU A 121 -8.45 -6.52 -2.16
C LEU A 121 -7.57 -6.28 -3.38
N GLN A 122 -8.04 -6.64 -4.56
CA GLN A 122 -7.38 -6.31 -5.82
C GLN A 122 -8.01 -5.03 -6.38
N ILE A 123 -7.23 -3.95 -6.39
CA ILE A 123 -7.63 -2.64 -6.89
C ILE A 123 -7.09 -2.49 -8.30
N SER A 124 -7.94 -2.69 -9.28
CA SER A 124 -7.62 -2.57 -10.71
C SER A 124 -8.68 -1.72 -11.40
N ALA A 125 -8.92 -1.95 -12.70
CA ALA A 125 -10.09 -1.40 -13.38
C ALA A 125 -11.41 -1.80 -12.71
N ASN A 126 -11.45 -3.01 -12.14
CA ASN A 126 -12.52 -3.48 -11.27
C ASN A 126 -11.92 -3.81 -9.90
N ILE A 127 -12.70 -3.56 -8.85
CA ILE A 127 -12.31 -3.94 -7.50
C ILE A 127 -12.91 -5.30 -7.19
N THR A 128 -12.05 -6.26 -6.86
CA THR A 128 -12.45 -7.65 -6.59
C THR A 128 -11.66 -8.21 -5.41
N LEU A 129 -12.15 -9.29 -4.81
CA LEU A 129 -11.34 -10.06 -3.85
C LEU A 129 -10.41 -11.01 -4.59
N GLY A 130 -9.16 -11.03 -4.16
CA GLY A 130 -8.17 -12.03 -4.52
C GLY A 130 -7.78 -12.87 -3.32
N TYR A 131 -7.19 -14.03 -3.57
CA TYR A 131 -6.73 -14.94 -2.51
C TYR A 131 -5.32 -15.43 -2.77
N ASN A 132 -4.58 -15.73 -1.70
CA ASN A 132 -3.25 -16.31 -1.75
C ASN A 132 -2.25 -15.46 -2.55
N LEU A 133 -2.22 -14.13 -2.30
CA LEU A 133 -1.33 -13.18 -2.95
C LEU A 133 0.12 -13.71 -2.92
N VAL A 134 0.75 -13.80 -4.09
CA VAL A 134 2.12 -14.31 -4.32
C VAL A 134 2.47 -15.66 -3.68
N LYS A 135 1.53 -16.48 -3.22
CA LYS A 135 1.81 -17.72 -2.46
C LYS A 135 2.81 -18.66 -3.13
N LYS A 136 2.67 -18.91 -4.44
CA LYS A 136 3.60 -19.77 -5.20
C LYS A 136 5.02 -19.18 -5.22
N ARG A 137 5.11 -17.86 -5.38
CA ARG A 137 6.38 -17.13 -5.44
C ARG A 137 7.03 -17.06 -4.06
N LEU A 138 6.24 -16.83 -3.02
CA LEU A 138 6.67 -16.90 -1.62
C LEU A 138 7.32 -18.26 -1.32
N CYS A 139 6.69 -19.38 -1.72
CA CYS A 139 7.28 -20.71 -1.54
C CYS A 139 8.61 -20.86 -2.28
N PHE A 140 8.70 -20.35 -3.52
CA PHE A 140 9.94 -20.34 -4.29
C PHE A 140 11.04 -19.53 -3.59
N TRP A 141 10.75 -18.30 -3.18
CA TRP A 141 11.70 -17.41 -2.52
C TRP A 141 12.15 -17.92 -1.17
N LYS A 142 11.25 -18.51 -0.37
CA LYS A 142 11.61 -19.19 0.87
C LYS A 142 12.58 -20.34 0.63
N SER A 143 12.28 -21.20 -0.35
CA SER A 143 13.17 -22.30 -0.70
C SER A 143 14.55 -21.78 -1.11
N LEU A 144 14.59 -20.75 -1.97
CA LEU A 144 15.85 -20.19 -2.47
C LEU A 144 16.68 -19.52 -1.36
N LEU A 145 16.07 -18.69 -0.52
CA LEU A 145 16.75 -17.97 0.57
C LEU A 145 17.17 -18.88 1.73
N LEU A 146 16.48 -20.00 1.94
CA LEU A 146 16.90 -21.01 2.92
C LEU A 146 18.13 -21.81 2.44
N ILE A 147 18.23 -22.07 1.13
CA ILE A 147 19.38 -22.77 0.53
C ILE A 147 20.58 -21.82 0.39
N HIS A 148 20.32 -20.53 0.16
CA HIS A 148 21.32 -19.48 0.02
C HIS A 148 20.93 -18.27 0.87
N PRO A 149 21.19 -18.29 2.19
CA PRO A 149 20.96 -17.13 3.03
C PRO A 149 21.76 -15.95 2.46
N LEU A 150 21.09 -14.83 2.20
CA LEU A 150 21.75 -13.56 1.92
C LEU A 150 22.51 -13.18 3.20
N HIS A 151 23.76 -13.61 3.28
CA HIS A 151 24.53 -13.60 4.50
C HIS A 151 24.94 -12.16 4.84
N THR A 152 24.20 -11.51 5.72
CA THR A 152 24.78 -10.84 6.88
C THR A 152 23.84 -11.06 8.07
N PRO A 153 24.34 -11.46 9.25
CA PRO A 153 23.52 -11.43 10.45
C PRO A 153 23.16 -9.97 10.71
N VAL A 154 21.87 -9.62 10.61
CA VAL A 154 21.36 -8.41 11.26
C VAL A 154 21.55 -8.64 12.75
N ARG A 155 22.56 -7.98 13.33
CA ARG A 155 22.76 -7.96 14.77
C ARG A 155 21.62 -7.13 15.35
N ILE A 156 20.53 -7.80 15.72
CA ILE A 156 19.42 -7.16 16.46
C ILE A 156 20.00 -6.78 17.82
N HIS A 157 20.39 -5.51 17.98
CA HIS A 157 20.63 -4.97 19.30
C HIS A 157 19.29 -5.01 20.05
N PRO A 158 19.23 -5.57 21.27
CA PRO A 158 18.00 -5.53 22.04
C PRO A 158 17.63 -4.06 22.26
N LEU A 159 16.54 -3.61 21.66
CA LEU A 159 15.88 -2.36 21.99
C LEU A 159 15.34 -2.52 23.42
N HIS A 160 16.18 -2.20 24.41
CA HIS A 160 15.75 -1.98 25.79
C HIS A 160 15.00 -0.64 25.88
N THR A 161 13.85 -0.58 25.24
CA THR A 161 12.81 0.37 25.60
C THR A 161 11.48 -0.34 25.40
N PRO A 162 10.63 -0.47 26.43
CA PRO A 162 9.25 -0.88 26.21
C PRO A 162 8.57 0.25 25.43
N VAL A 163 8.49 0.11 24.11
CA VAL A 163 7.51 0.88 23.34
C VAL A 163 6.16 0.33 23.77
N SER A 164 5.45 1.11 24.57
CA SER A 164 4.06 0.83 24.92
C SER A 164 3.25 0.96 23.63
N ILE A 165 3.03 -0.16 22.93
CA ILE A 165 2.11 -0.24 21.79
C ILE A 165 0.69 -0.26 22.36
N HIS A 166 0.28 0.84 22.96
CA HIS A 166 -1.13 1.10 23.23
C HIS A 166 -1.64 1.95 22.07
N SER A 167 -2.45 1.31 21.22
CA SER A 167 -3.34 1.91 20.22
C SER A 167 -2.87 1.94 18.75
N VAL A 168 -2.53 0.79 18.19
CA VAL A 168 -2.86 0.51 16.77
C VAL A 168 -3.82 -0.67 16.78
N ARG A 169 -5.13 -0.40 16.68
CA ARG A 169 -6.18 -1.44 16.73
C ARG A 169 -6.49 -2.03 15.35
N THR A 170 -6.00 -1.40 14.28
CA THR A 170 -6.21 -1.88 12.92
C THR A 170 -5.13 -1.33 11.98
N ALA A 171 -4.66 -2.14 11.03
CA ALA A 171 -3.73 -1.74 9.98
C ALA A 171 -4.30 -2.06 8.59
N VAL A 172 -4.20 -1.11 7.65
CA VAL A 172 -4.34 -1.42 6.21
C VAL A 172 -2.95 -1.41 5.62
N VAL A 173 -2.54 -2.53 5.04
CA VAL A 173 -1.37 -2.60 4.18
C VAL A 173 -1.87 -2.45 2.74
N VAL A 174 -1.86 -1.22 2.23
CA VAL A 174 -1.93 -1.01 0.79
C VAL A 174 -0.52 -1.22 0.25
N GLY A 175 -0.30 -2.27 -0.53
CA GLY A 175 1.00 -2.59 -1.09
C GLY A 175 1.45 -1.55 -2.13
N CYS A 176 2.05 -0.46 -1.65
CA CYS A 176 3.06 0.38 -2.34
C CYS A 176 3.68 1.40 -1.36
N ILE A 177 4.31 0.96 -0.27
CA ILE A 177 5.20 1.82 0.51
C ILE A 177 6.47 1.05 0.87
N LEU A 178 7.60 1.46 0.29
CA LEU A 178 8.88 1.27 0.95
C LEU A 178 8.82 2.11 2.22
N HIS A 179 8.87 1.41 3.35
CA HIS A 179 9.22 1.86 4.68
C HIS A 179 9.70 3.33 4.76
N LEU A 180 8.82 4.25 5.18
CA LEU A 180 9.11 5.53 5.89
C LEU A 180 7.84 6.42 5.94
N GLN A 181 6.93 6.19 6.89
CA GLN A 181 6.03 7.24 7.38
C GLN A 181 5.79 7.11 8.89
N GLU A 182 6.83 7.40 9.67
CA GLU A 182 6.67 7.94 11.04
C GLU A 182 6.80 9.48 11.08
N TRP A 183 6.97 10.15 9.93
CA TRP A 183 7.28 11.59 9.86
C TRP A 183 6.11 12.50 9.47
N VAL A 184 5.17 12.06 8.63
CA VAL A 184 4.11 12.96 8.14
C VAL A 184 3.09 13.35 9.21
N VAL A 185 2.83 12.52 10.22
CA VAL A 185 1.94 12.89 11.34
C VAL A 185 2.62 13.88 12.30
N LYS A 186 3.94 13.75 12.49
CA LYS A 186 4.69 14.68 13.35
C LYS A 186 4.85 16.04 12.70
N ASP A 187 5.10 16.10 11.39
CA ASP A 187 5.29 17.37 10.69
C ASP A 187 3.97 18.15 10.59
N PHE A 188 2.83 17.47 10.40
CA PHE A 188 1.51 18.13 10.40
C PHE A 188 1.13 18.68 11.78
N GLU A 189 1.41 17.94 12.86
CA GLU A 189 1.18 18.45 14.22
C GLU A 189 2.13 19.60 14.60
N ILE A 190 3.33 19.65 14.03
CA ILE A 190 4.30 20.73 14.27
C ILE A 190 3.89 21.99 13.51
N GLU A 191 3.45 21.89 12.25
CA GLU A 191 2.97 23.04 11.46
C GLU A 191 1.68 23.64 12.05
N GLU A 192 0.72 22.81 12.49
CA GLU A 192 -0.51 23.29 13.13
C GLU A 192 -0.21 24.02 14.46
N LYS A 193 0.74 23.51 15.26
CA LYS A 193 1.16 24.16 16.51
C LYS A 193 1.94 25.45 16.29
N GLU A 194 2.70 25.57 15.19
CA GLU A 194 3.40 26.81 14.81
C GLU A 194 2.44 27.90 14.31
N GLU A 195 1.42 27.53 13.51
CA GLU A 195 0.40 28.49 13.06
C GLU A 195 -0.48 29.01 14.19
N ILE A 196 -0.92 28.13 15.09
CA ILE A 196 -1.71 28.52 16.28
C ILE A 196 -0.90 29.47 17.19
N LYS A 197 0.42 29.28 17.28
CA LYS A 197 1.30 30.15 18.08
C LYS A 197 1.56 31.50 17.42
N LYS A 198 1.58 31.59 16.08
CA LYS A 198 1.74 32.84 15.33
C LYS A 198 0.43 33.65 15.25
N GLY A 199 -0.74 33.00 15.21
CA GLY A 199 -2.04 33.68 15.20
C GLY A 199 -2.52 34.24 16.55
N GLY A 200 -1.85 33.88 17.66
CA GLY A 200 -2.20 34.31 19.01
C GLY A 200 -1.55 35.60 19.51
N THR A 201 -0.70 36.26 18.71
CA THR A 201 0.09 37.44 19.12
C THR A 201 -0.26 38.72 18.36
N GLU A 202 -1.45 38.78 17.74
CA GLU A 202 -2.04 40.05 17.28
C GLU A 202 -3.36 40.30 18.02
N ARG A 203 -3.24 40.92 19.20
CA ARG A 203 -4.28 41.75 19.83
C ARG A 203 -3.62 42.94 20.51
#